data_AF-A0A3D4CQ89-F1
#
_entry.id   AF-A0A3D4CQ89-F1
#
_cell.length_a   1.000
_cell.length_b   1.000
_cell.length_c   1.000
_cell.angle_alpha   90.00
_cell.angle_beta   90.00
_cell.angle_gamma   90.00
#
_symmetry.space_group_name_H-M   'P 1'
#
loop_
_entity.id
_entity.type
_entity.pdbx_description
1 polymer ?
#
loop_
_entity_poly.entity_id
_entity_poly.type
_entity_poly.pdbx_seq_one_letter_code
_entity_poly.pdbx_strand_id
1 'polypeptide(L)'
;MNKPFLEDETSPLQVPLSPRTVLRLSGPDRFRFLSGQVTQDVSLATETEAAYTCILNARGQLDAVCHIRVHEGSYLIDAALELRGHLMERLDRYIIADDVELSDESDEWAV
;
A
#
# COMPACT_ATOMS: atom_id res chain seq x y z
N MET A 1 -30.83 -24.26 27.99
CA MET A 1 -29.47 -24.76 28.25
C MET A 1 -28.87 -25.04 26.88
N ASN A 2 -28.32 -23.99 26.25
CA ASN A 2 -27.88 -24.05 24.85
C ASN A 2 -26.54 -24.77 24.77
N LYS A 3 -26.48 -25.77 23.87
CA LYS A 3 -25.27 -26.54 23.54
C LYS A 3 -24.14 -25.59 23.10
N PRO A 4 -22.87 -25.94 23.38
CA PRO A 4 -21.74 -25.13 22.96
C PRO A 4 -21.67 -25.12 21.42
N PHE A 5 -21.54 -23.92 20.86
CA PHE A 5 -21.05 -23.71 19.50
C PHE A 5 -19.64 -24.28 19.41
N LEU A 6 -19.52 -25.52 18.95
CA LEU A 6 -18.28 -26.12 18.49
C LEU A 6 -18.62 -26.85 17.18
N GLU A 7 -18.88 -26.07 16.14
CA GLU A 7 -18.98 -26.55 14.77
C GLU A 7 -18.01 -25.73 13.92
N ASP A 8 -16.89 -26.38 13.58
CA ASP A 8 -16.00 -26.13 12.44
C ASP A 8 -15.16 -24.83 12.41
N GLU A 9 -14.04 -24.79 13.14
CA GLU A 9 -13.05 -23.70 13.10
C GLU A 9 -12.24 -23.60 11.78
N THR A 10 -12.52 -24.43 10.78
CA THR A 10 -11.75 -24.52 9.52
C THR A 10 -12.49 -24.01 8.29
N SER A 11 -13.73 -23.56 8.44
CA SER A 11 -14.47 -22.93 7.34
C SER A 11 -13.86 -21.56 7.01
N PRO A 12 -13.61 -21.22 5.72
CA PRO A 12 -13.01 -19.95 5.34
C PRO A 12 -13.92 -18.81 5.79
N LEU A 13 -13.39 -17.95 6.66
CA LEU A 13 -14.08 -16.75 7.12
C LEU A 13 -13.69 -15.57 6.22
N GLN A 14 -14.68 -14.90 5.65
CA GLN A 14 -14.48 -13.58 5.04
C GLN A 14 -14.59 -12.52 6.13
N VAL A 15 -13.51 -11.81 6.38
CA VAL A 15 -13.48 -10.68 7.30
C VAL A 15 -13.15 -9.45 6.46
N PRO A 16 -14.06 -8.48 6.32
CA PRO A 16 -13.71 -7.21 5.70
C PRO A 16 -12.64 -6.56 6.56
N LEU A 17 -11.50 -6.22 5.97
CA LEU A 17 -10.51 -5.45 6.69
C LEU A 17 -11.04 -4.04 6.88
N SER A 18 -10.55 -3.36 7.92
CA SER A 18 -10.81 -1.92 8.08
C SER A 18 -10.48 -1.21 6.76
N PRO A 19 -11.20 -0.13 6.40
CA PRO A 19 -10.86 0.63 5.21
C PRO A 19 -9.38 0.97 5.21
N ARG A 20 -8.77 0.98 4.02
CA ARG A 20 -7.32 1.15 3.85
C ARG A 20 -7.03 2.32 2.95
N THR A 21 -5.83 2.87 3.11
CA THR A 21 -5.29 3.80 2.13
C THR A 21 -4.83 2.99 0.93
N VAL A 22 -5.32 3.31 -0.27
CA VAL A 22 -4.81 2.74 -1.52
C VAL A 22 -4.43 3.89 -2.45
N LEU A 23 -3.13 4.07 -2.67
CA LEU A 23 -2.62 5.05 -3.62
C LEU A 23 -2.10 4.36 -4.87
N ARG A 24 -2.43 4.89 -6.05
CA ARG A 24 -1.85 4.44 -7.31
C ARG A 24 -0.72 5.37 -7.74
N LEU A 25 0.42 4.76 -8.07
CA LEU A 25 1.56 5.42 -8.67
C LEU A 25 1.78 4.89 -10.10
N SER A 26 1.57 5.77 -11.07
CA SER A 26 1.68 5.50 -12.51
C SER A 26 2.84 6.29 -13.11
N GLY A 27 3.12 6.08 -14.40
CA GLY A 27 4.13 6.82 -15.16
C GLY A 27 5.43 6.05 -15.39
N PRO A 28 6.24 6.44 -16.38
CA PRO A 28 7.46 5.73 -16.77
C PRO A 28 8.53 5.69 -15.66
N ASP A 29 8.60 6.70 -14.80
CA ASP A 29 9.62 6.79 -13.75
C ASP A 29 9.22 6.13 -12.41
N ARG A 30 8.01 5.54 -12.33
CA ARG A 30 7.42 5.02 -11.07
C ARG A 30 8.33 4.08 -10.29
N PHE A 31 9.09 3.22 -10.97
CA PHE A 31 10.02 2.29 -10.33
C PHE A 31 11.17 3.02 -9.65
N ARG A 32 11.83 3.94 -10.38
CA ARG A 32 12.94 4.73 -9.85
C ARG A 32 12.47 5.62 -8.72
N PHE A 33 11.33 6.30 -8.90
CA PHE A 33 10.73 7.15 -7.88
C PHE A 33 10.48 6.36 -6.60
N LEU A 34 9.67 5.28 -6.68
CA LEU A 34 9.25 4.51 -5.52
C LEU A 34 10.43 3.84 -4.80
N SER A 35 11.43 3.36 -5.54
CA SER A 35 12.67 2.80 -4.97
C SER A 35 13.44 3.81 -4.12
N GLY A 36 13.33 5.11 -4.44
CA GLY A 36 13.91 6.18 -3.61
C GLY A 36 13.05 6.57 -2.40
N GLN A 37 11.81 6.09 -2.33
CA GLN A 37 10.85 6.45 -1.27
C GLN A 37 10.77 5.42 -0.15
N VAL A 38 11.12 4.16 -0.42
CA VAL A 38 10.84 3.02 0.46
C VAL A 38 12.11 2.25 0.82
N THR A 39 12.06 1.44 1.88
CA THR A 39 13.23 0.69 2.36
C THR A 39 13.45 -0.68 1.69
N GLN A 40 12.43 -1.21 1.01
CA GLN A 40 12.44 -2.53 0.38
C GLN A 40 12.80 -2.46 -1.10
N ASP A 41 13.35 -3.55 -1.65
CA ASP A 41 13.50 -3.73 -3.09
C ASP A 41 12.12 -3.78 -3.78
N VAL A 42 11.79 -2.72 -4.53
CA VAL A 42 10.52 -2.57 -5.24
C VAL A 42 10.36 -3.59 -6.36
N SER A 43 11.44 -4.21 -6.87
CA SER A 43 11.35 -5.23 -7.92
C SER A 43 10.70 -6.53 -7.45
N LEU A 44 10.62 -6.74 -6.13
CA LEU A 44 9.91 -7.87 -5.52
C LEU A 44 8.38 -7.69 -5.51
N ALA A 45 7.89 -6.46 -5.71
CA ALA A 45 6.47 -6.22 -5.90
C ALA A 45 6.07 -6.63 -7.33
N THR A 46 5.17 -7.60 -7.44
CA THR A 46 4.70 -8.15 -8.72
C THR A 46 3.17 -8.08 -8.79
N GLU A 47 2.59 -8.59 -9.88
CA GLU A 47 1.13 -8.69 -9.99
C GLU A 47 0.55 -9.73 -9.03
N THR A 48 1.35 -10.69 -8.57
CA THR A 48 0.89 -11.80 -7.71
C THR A 48 1.42 -11.72 -6.29
N GLU A 49 2.43 -10.89 -6.03
CA GLU A 49 3.09 -10.76 -4.73
C GLU A 49 3.24 -9.29 -4.35
N ALA A 50 2.89 -8.98 -3.10
CA ALA A 50 3.09 -7.67 -2.53
C ALA A 50 4.39 -7.62 -1.72
N ALA A 51 5.18 -6.56 -1.89
CA ALA A 51 6.35 -6.27 -1.08
C ALA A 51 5.94 -5.50 0.18
N TYR A 52 6.29 -6.03 1.36
CA TYR A 52 6.15 -5.33 2.64
C TYR A 52 7.32 -4.37 2.85
N THR A 53 7.01 -3.10 3.15
CA THR A 53 8.01 -2.04 3.19
C THR A 53 7.72 -0.96 4.21
N CYS A 54 8.71 -0.13 4.47
CA CYS A 54 8.59 1.08 5.25
C CYS A 54 8.89 2.32 4.39
N ILE A 55 8.20 3.41 4.71
CA ILE A 55 8.56 4.77 4.30
C ILE A 55 9.14 5.46 5.52
N LEU A 56 10.29 6.10 5.34
CA LEU A 56 10.99 6.84 6.38
C LEU A 56 11.08 8.33 6.02
N ASN A 57 11.17 9.17 7.04
CA ASN A 57 11.54 10.57 6.84
C ASN A 57 13.06 10.74 6.64
N ALA A 58 13.49 11.98 6.36
CA ALA A 58 14.89 12.33 6.12
C ALA A 58 15.83 12.07 7.32
N ARG A 59 15.30 11.82 8.53
CA ARG A 59 16.08 11.43 9.71
C ARG A 59 16.11 9.91 9.93
N GLY A 60 15.50 9.14 9.04
CA GLY A 60 15.40 7.68 9.13
C GLY A 60 14.34 7.19 10.13
N GLN A 61 13.43 8.05 10.58
CA GLN A 61 12.33 7.62 11.46
C GLN A 61 11.16 7.11 10.61
N LEU A 62 10.40 6.16 11.16
CA LEU A 62 9.26 5.54 10.49
C LEU A 62 8.12 6.55 10.29
N ASP A 63 7.72 6.78 9.04
CA ASP A 63 6.53 7.55 8.68
C ASP A 63 5.36 6.60 8.38
N ALA A 64 5.60 5.49 7.67
CA ALA A 64 4.56 4.53 7.33
C ALA A 64 5.10 3.11 7.12
N VAL A 65 4.24 2.14 7.35
CA VAL A 65 4.39 0.75 6.89
C VAL A 65 3.38 0.52 5.78
N CYS A 66 3.82 -0.08 4.67
CA CYS A 66 3.00 -0.26 3.48
C CYS A 66 3.18 -1.65 2.87
N HIS A 67 2.20 -2.07 2.08
CA HIS A 67 2.37 -3.12 1.07
C HIS A 67 2.34 -2.49 -0.31
N ILE A 68 3.19 -2.99 -1.22
CA ILE A 68 3.26 -2.50 -2.60
C ILE A 68 3.09 -3.68 -3.54
N ARG A 69 2.24 -3.54 -4.56
CA ARG A 69 2.11 -4.54 -5.64
C ARG A 69 2.02 -3.87 -7.00
N VAL A 70 2.34 -4.61 -8.05
CA VAL A 70 2.01 -4.19 -9.42
C VAL A 70 0.54 -4.47 -9.69
N HIS A 71 -0.11 -3.53 -10.35
CA HIS A 71 -1.48 -3.70 -10.83
C HIS A 71 -1.67 -2.84 -12.09
N GLU A 72 -2.06 -3.48 -13.20
CA GLU A 72 -2.34 -2.82 -14.48
C GLU A 72 -1.20 -1.90 -14.97
N GLY A 73 0.04 -2.37 -14.80
CA GLY A 73 1.22 -1.62 -15.19
C GLY A 73 1.63 -0.49 -14.22
N SER A 74 0.89 -0.23 -13.14
CA SER A 74 1.19 0.75 -12.10
C SER A 74 1.53 0.08 -10.76
N TYR A 75 1.96 0.86 -9.76
CA TYR A 75 2.08 0.37 -8.38
C TYR A 75 0.85 0.79 -7.58
N LEU A 76 0.30 -0.14 -6.80
CA LEU A 76 -0.62 0.17 -5.70
C LEU A 76 0.13 0.15 -4.39
N ILE A 77 -0.06 1.19 -3.58
CA ILE A 77 0.51 1.36 -2.26
C ILE A 77 -0.63 1.27 -1.24
N ASP A 78 -0.63 0.19 -0.47
CA ASP A 78 -1.60 -0.09 0.58
C ASP A 78 -1.03 0.26 1.97
N ALA A 79 -1.79 1.01 2.76
CA ALA A 79 -1.43 1.37 4.12
C ALA A 79 -2.65 1.56 5.03
N ALA A 80 -2.42 1.79 6.33
CA ALA A 80 -3.50 2.11 7.26
C ALA A 80 -4.23 3.40 6.83
N LEU A 81 -5.54 3.48 7.01
CA LEU A 81 -6.36 4.61 6.52
C LEU A 81 -5.93 5.95 7.12
N GLU A 82 -5.47 5.94 8.37
CA GLU A 82 -5.03 7.16 9.07
C GLU A 82 -3.85 7.83 8.36
N LEU A 83 -3.14 7.10 7.51
CA LEU A 83 -2.00 7.58 6.74
C LEU A 83 -2.38 8.17 5.37
N ARG A 84 -3.66 8.12 4.95
CA ARG A 84 -4.15 8.53 3.62
C ARG A 84 -3.64 9.91 3.21
N GLY A 85 -3.97 10.93 4.01
CA GLY A 85 -3.55 12.31 3.74
C GLY A 85 -2.04 12.51 3.85
N HIS A 86 -1.42 11.89 4.86
CA HIS A 86 0.02 12.03 5.10
C HIS A 86 0.85 11.44 3.95
N LEU A 87 0.51 10.23 3.49
CA LEU A 87 1.19 9.56 2.38
C LEU A 87 1.00 10.30 1.07
N MET A 88 -0.23 10.77 0.79
CA MET A 88 -0.52 11.55 -0.41
C MET A 88 0.34 12.82 -0.44
N GLU A 89 0.30 13.63 0.62
CA GLU A 89 1.08 14.88 0.68
C GLU A 89 2.59 14.63 0.61
N ARG A 90 3.07 13.60 1.33
CA ARG A 90 4.50 13.29 1.40
C ARG A 90 5.03 12.78 0.08
N LEU A 91 4.35 11.84 -0.57
CA LEU A 91 4.79 11.29 -1.86
C LEU A 91 4.73 12.36 -2.94
N ASP A 92 3.63 13.12 -3.02
CA ASP A 92 3.48 14.23 -3.97
C ASP A 92 4.61 15.26 -3.85
N ARG A 93 4.97 15.66 -2.62
CA ARG A 93 6.08 16.59 -2.36
C ARG A 93 7.43 16.13 -2.96
N TYR A 94 7.67 14.83 -3.06
CA TYR A 94 8.91 14.30 -3.60
C TYR A 94 8.87 14.07 -5.12
N ILE A 95 7.71 14.23 -5.76
CA ILE A 95 7.59 14.22 -7.23
C ILE A 95 8.11 15.57 -7.74
N ILE A 96 9.38 15.62 -8.16
CA ILE A 96 10.02 16.87 -8.61
C ILE A 96 10.27 16.84 -10.12
N ALA A 97 11.05 15.87 -10.59
CA ALA A 97 11.43 15.73 -11.99
C ALA A 97 11.03 14.37 -12.58
N ASP A 98 10.45 13.51 -11.74
CA ASP A 98 9.96 12.20 -12.12
C ASP A 98 8.68 12.35 -12.96
N ASP A 99 8.63 11.67 -14.10
CA ASP A 99 7.40 11.52 -14.89
C ASP A 99 6.54 10.41 -14.24
N VAL A 100 5.80 10.81 -13.20
CA VAL A 100 4.91 9.96 -12.42
C VAL A 100 3.64 10.69 -12.03
N GLU A 101 2.56 9.93 -11.88
CA GLU A 101 1.28 10.43 -11.38
C GLU A 101 0.89 9.64 -10.13
N LEU A 102 0.51 10.37 -9.07
CA LEU A 102 0.01 9.80 -7.82
C LEU A 102 -1.48 10.12 -7.70
N SER A 103 -2.29 9.11 -7.42
CA SER A 103 -3.73 9.24 -7.19
C SER A 103 -4.19 8.44 -5.98
N ASP A 104 -5.26 8.91 -5.36
CA ASP A 104 -5.87 8.27 -4.21
C ASP A 104 -7.10 7.47 -4.67
N GLU A 105 -6.99 6.15 -4.59
CA GLU A 105 -8.03 5.19 -4.96
C GLU A 105 -8.63 4.52 -3.71
N SER A 106 -8.42 5.06 -2.51
CA SER A 106 -8.80 4.39 -1.26
C SER A 106 -10.30 4.02 -1.19
N ASP A 107 -11.16 4.79 -1.87
CA ASP A 107 -12.61 4.56 -1.92
C ASP A 107 -13.05 3.61 -3.06
N GLU A 108 -12.12 3.23 -3.95
CA GLU A 108 -12.36 2.33 -5.09
C GLU A 108 -12.04 0.86 -4.76
N TRP A 109 -11.34 0.63 -3.64
CA TRP A 109 -10.87 -0.68 -3.21
C TRP A 109 -11.55 -1.12 -1.90
N ALA A 110 -11.84 -2.41 -1.82
CA ALA A 110 -12.21 -3.09 -0.57
C ALA A 110 -11.18 -4.20 -0.33
N VAL A 111 -10.68 -4.29 0.90
CA VAL A 111 -9.59 -5.20 1.31
C VAL A 111 -10.10 -6.18 2.35
#